data_AF-G2GEB1-F1
#
_entry.id   AF-G2GEB1-F1
#
_cell.length_a   1.000
_cell.length_b   1.000
_cell.length_c   1.000
_cell.angle_alpha   90.00
_cell.angle_beta   90.00
_cell.angle_gamma   90.00
#
_symmetry.space_group_name_H-M   'P 1'
#
loop_
_entity.id
_entity.type
_entity.pdbx_description
1 polymer ?
#
loop_
_entity_poly.entity_id
_entity_poly.type
_entity_poly.pdbx_seq_one_letter_code
_entity_poly.pdbx_strand_id
1 'polypeptide(L)'
;MGTRAWSSLGVSEGANESEVVDDPVRAANIMYTFHFYAYSHREEYLAALSRAADKLPVFVTEFGTQNYAGEGGDDFAMSQRFLDLMASKKISWTNWNFSDDNRTGAVFNTGTCNRAGPWTGTSPLKPAGVWIRERIMSQDDFPAA
;
A
#
# COMPACT_ATOMS: atom_id res chain seq x y z
N MET A 1 -6.83 8.14 9.71
CA MET A 1 -6.01 9.19 10.34
C MET A 1 -4.58 9.00 9.90
N GLY A 2 -3.99 10.03 9.28
CA GLY A 2 -2.56 10.10 9.01
C GLY A 2 -1.75 10.11 10.30
N THR A 3 -0.53 9.59 10.24
CA THR A 3 0.47 9.72 11.32
C THR A 3 1.69 10.44 10.77
N ARG A 4 2.54 10.97 11.65
CA ARG A 4 3.80 11.58 11.23
C ARG A 4 4.70 10.60 10.47
N ALA A 5 5.78 11.13 9.89
CA ALA A 5 6.72 10.37 9.08
C ALA A 5 6.03 9.69 7.89
N TRP A 6 5.27 10.45 7.10
CA TRP A 6 4.55 9.95 5.90
C TRP A 6 3.62 8.76 6.18
N SER A 7 2.83 8.81 7.25
CA SER A 7 1.95 7.70 7.66
C SER A 7 2.68 6.37 7.84
N SER A 8 3.94 6.38 8.29
CA SER A 8 4.71 5.16 8.60
C SER A 8 4.67 4.78 10.07
N LEU A 9 3.75 5.36 10.86
CA LEU A 9 3.74 5.23 12.33
C LEU A 9 5.05 5.71 12.97
N GLY A 10 5.69 6.74 12.40
CA GLY A 10 6.93 7.32 12.91
C GLY A 10 8.22 6.64 12.43
N VAL A 11 8.15 5.48 11.76
CA VAL A 11 9.32 4.67 11.39
C VAL A 11 10.27 5.42 10.45
N SER A 12 9.76 6.17 9.47
CA SER A 12 10.62 6.93 8.54
C SER A 12 11.42 8.07 9.20
N GLU A 13 11.13 8.40 10.45
CA GLU A 13 11.84 9.39 11.25
C GLU A 13 12.47 8.77 12.51
N GLY A 14 12.71 7.46 12.51
CA GLY A 14 13.47 6.76 13.56
C GLY A 14 12.69 6.39 14.83
N ALA A 15 11.34 6.40 14.78
CA ALA A 15 10.50 5.94 15.89
C ALA A 15 9.71 4.67 15.52
N ASN A 16 8.61 4.41 16.24
CA ASN A 16 7.77 3.24 16.05
C ASN A 16 6.31 3.53 16.44
N GLU A 17 5.46 2.50 16.32
CA GLU A 17 4.01 2.61 16.50
C GLU A 17 3.54 2.98 17.91
N SER A 18 4.40 2.93 18.92
CA SER A 18 4.03 3.19 20.33
C SER A 18 3.37 4.55 20.51
N GLU A 19 3.81 5.58 19.78
CA GLU A 19 3.25 6.94 19.88
C GLU A 19 1.75 6.99 19.62
N VAL A 20 1.25 6.13 18.73
CA VAL A 20 -0.16 6.10 18.33
C VAL A 20 -0.92 5.02 19.09
N VAL A 21 -0.25 3.92 19.42
CA VAL A 21 -0.80 2.83 20.23
C VAL A 21 -1.06 3.27 21.66
N ASP A 22 -0.18 4.07 22.25
CA ASP A 22 -0.25 4.47 23.66
C ASP A 22 -1.14 5.71 23.88
N ASP A 23 -1.40 6.49 22.83
CA ASP A 23 -2.33 7.64 22.86
C ASP A 23 -3.26 7.67 21.63
N PRO A 24 -4.20 6.71 21.52
CA PRO A 24 -5.12 6.66 20.39
C PRO A 24 -6.17 7.78 20.47
N VAL A 25 -6.64 8.23 19.31
CA VAL A 25 -7.71 9.20 19.20
C VAL A 25 -8.99 8.61 19.79
N ARG A 26 -9.60 9.33 20.73
CA ARG A 26 -10.79 8.86 21.46
C ARG A 26 -12.07 9.14 20.68
N ALA A 27 -12.26 8.43 19.57
CA ALA A 27 -13.46 8.49 18.73
C ALA A 27 -13.81 7.09 18.20
N ALA A 28 -15.11 6.86 17.93
CA ALA A 28 -15.57 5.64 17.29
C ALA A 28 -15.36 5.69 15.77
N ASN A 29 -15.30 4.52 15.12
CA ASN A 29 -15.19 4.36 13.66
C ASN A 29 -14.02 5.12 13.02
N ILE A 30 -12.88 5.14 13.72
CA ILE A 30 -11.62 5.64 13.18
C ILE A 30 -10.71 4.47 12.81
N MET A 31 -9.89 4.70 11.80
CA MET A 31 -8.77 3.83 11.43
C MET A 31 -7.52 4.68 11.24
N TYR A 32 -6.35 4.06 11.38
CA TYR A 32 -5.05 4.68 11.14
C TYR A 32 -4.53 4.30 9.77
N THR A 33 -3.96 5.26 9.06
CA THR A 33 -3.40 5.01 7.74
C THR A 33 -1.97 4.51 7.88
N PHE A 34 -1.60 3.55 7.05
CA PHE A 34 -0.22 3.16 6.87
C PHE A 34 0.17 3.26 5.40
N HIS A 35 1.32 3.86 5.09
CA HIS A 35 1.85 3.97 3.72
C HIS A 35 3.17 3.24 3.59
N PHE A 36 3.35 2.50 2.50
CA PHE A 36 4.64 1.85 2.21
C PHE A 36 4.99 1.79 0.72
N TYR A 37 6.28 1.79 0.41
CA TYR A 37 6.81 1.55 -0.93
C TYR A 37 7.83 0.41 -0.84
N ALA A 38 7.47 -0.77 -1.33
CA ALA A 38 8.06 -2.05 -0.92
C ALA A 38 9.57 -2.17 -1.22
N TYR A 39 10.08 -1.48 -2.23
CA TYR A 39 11.52 -1.44 -2.49
C TYR A 39 12.27 -0.70 -1.38
N SER A 40 11.70 0.38 -0.85
CA SER A 40 12.33 1.23 0.17
C SER A 40 11.98 0.81 1.60
N HIS A 41 10.74 0.39 1.82
CA HIS A 41 10.18 0.10 3.13
C HIS A 41 10.14 -1.41 3.33
N ARG A 42 11.13 -1.90 4.09
CA ARG A 42 11.51 -3.31 4.17
C ARG A 42 10.99 -3.96 5.46
N GLU A 43 11.75 -4.88 6.04
CA GLU A 43 11.37 -5.68 7.21
C GLU A 43 10.89 -4.85 8.41
N GLU A 44 11.52 -3.70 8.67
CA GLU A 44 11.17 -2.82 9.79
C GLU A 44 9.73 -2.29 9.68
N TYR A 45 9.35 -1.84 8.48
CA TYR A 45 8.01 -1.33 8.18
C TYR A 45 6.97 -2.44 8.21
N LEU A 46 7.29 -3.62 7.69
CA LEU A 46 6.43 -4.80 7.75
C LEU A 46 6.16 -5.21 9.22
N ALA A 47 7.20 -5.20 10.05
CA ALA A 47 7.08 -5.51 11.47
C ALA A 47 6.26 -4.45 12.23
N ALA A 48 6.47 -3.15 11.94
CA ALA A 48 5.69 -2.07 12.53
C ALA A 48 4.19 -2.18 12.19
N LEU A 49 3.85 -2.43 10.91
CA LEU A 49 2.48 -2.67 10.48
C LEU A 49 1.86 -3.86 11.23
N SER A 50 2.58 -4.98 11.36
CA SER A 50 2.09 -6.15 12.09
C SER A 50 1.77 -5.83 13.56
N ARG A 51 2.69 -5.16 14.27
CA ARG A 51 2.51 -4.83 15.70
C ARG A 51 1.39 -3.81 15.91
N ALA A 52 1.25 -2.84 15.01
CA ALA A 52 0.20 -1.85 15.08
C ALA A 52 -1.18 -2.47 14.79
N ALA A 53 -1.28 -3.35 13.79
CA ALA A 53 -2.52 -4.02 13.43
C ALA A 53 -3.04 -4.98 14.52
N ASP A 54 -2.18 -5.43 15.45
CA ASP A 54 -2.60 -6.20 16.63
C ASP A 54 -3.34 -5.36 17.67
N LYS A 55 -3.29 -4.02 17.57
CA LYS A 55 -3.79 -3.09 18.59
C LYS A 55 -4.73 -2.01 18.05
N LEU A 56 -4.61 -1.66 16.77
CA LEU A 56 -5.34 -0.56 16.14
C LEU A 56 -5.99 -1.02 14.83
N PRO A 57 -7.17 -0.50 14.48
CA PRO A 57 -7.71 -0.63 13.13
C PRO A 57 -6.82 0.13 12.14
N VAL A 58 -6.21 -0.59 11.19
CA VAL A 58 -5.33 -0.01 10.16
C VAL A 58 -5.93 -0.17 8.77
N PHE A 59 -5.79 0.86 7.94
CA PHE A 59 -6.08 0.83 6.51
C PHE A 59 -4.84 1.29 5.74
N VAL A 60 -4.35 0.49 4.79
CA VAL A 60 -3.23 0.92 3.93
C VAL A 60 -3.77 1.76 2.79
N THR A 61 -3.92 3.05 3.02
CA THR A 61 -4.52 3.96 2.03
C THR A 61 -3.60 4.26 0.85
N GLU A 62 -2.33 3.86 0.92
CA GLU A 62 -1.38 4.01 -0.18
C GLU A 62 -0.28 2.97 -0.06
N PHE A 63 0.04 2.30 -1.17
CA PHE A 63 1.31 1.61 -1.29
C PHE A 63 1.82 1.51 -2.73
N GLY A 64 3.13 1.38 -2.90
CA GLY A 64 3.80 1.08 -4.16
C GLY A 64 4.68 -0.17 -4.08
N THR A 65 4.92 -0.80 -5.23
CA THR A 65 5.85 -1.92 -5.42
C THR A 65 7.32 -1.47 -5.53
N GLN A 66 7.52 -0.20 -5.83
CA GLN A 66 8.75 0.49 -6.20
C GLN A 66 9.34 1.28 -5.02
N ASN A 67 10.27 2.22 -5.26
CA ASN A 67 10.88 3.02 -4.20
C ASN A 67 9.93 4.11 -3.66
N TYR A 68 10.30 4.78 -2.56
CA TYR A 68 9.48 5.81 -1.89
C TYR A 68 9.14 7.03 -2.76
N ALA A 69 9.83 7.26 -3.87
CA ALA A 69 9.53 8.33 -4.83
C ALA A 69 8.52 7.88 -5.91
N GLY A 70 8.03 6.64 -5.82
CA GLY A 70 7.09 6.06 -6.77
C GLY A 70 7.73 5.62 -8.08
N GLU A 71 9.06 5.49 -8.12
CA GLU A 71 9.83 5.19 -9.33
C GLU A 71 10.89 4.09 -9.10
N GLY A 72 11.70 3.81 -10.12
CA GLY A 72 12.73 2.77 -10.07
C GLY A 72 12.17 1.36 -10.21
N GLY A 73 12.96 0.36 -9.80
CA GLY A 73 12.59 -1.05 -9.94
C GLY A 73 11.50 -1.48 -8.94
N ASP A 74 10.61 -2.36 -9.39
CA ASP A 74 9.63 -3.02 -8.55
C ASP A 74 10.26 -4.12 -7.69
N ASP A 75 9.86 -4.21 -6.42
CA ASP A 75 10.11 -5.36 -5.55
C ASP A 75 8.80 -6.10 -5.26
N PHE A 76 8.40 -6.95 -6.20
CA PHE A 76 7.19 -7.76 -6.06
C PHE A 76 7.26 -8.79 -4.94
N ALA A 77 8.47 -9.23 -4.55
CA ALA A 77 8.63 -10.20 -3.46
C ALA A 77 8.32 -9.56 -2.11
N MET A 78 8.86 -8.36 -1.85
CA MET A 78 8.53 -7.61 -0.64
C MET A 78 7.08 -7.14 -0.66
N SER A 79 6.58 -6.72 -1.83
CA SER A 79 5.18 -6.33 -1.99
C SER A 79 4.24 -7.48 -1.63
N GLN A 80 4.54 -8.70 -2.08
CA GLN A 80 3.75 -9.88 -1.73
C GLN A 80 3.76 -10.15 -0.22
N ARG A 81 4.90 -9.99 0.46
CA ARG A 81 4.97 -10.14 1.92
C ARG A 81 4.06 -9.16 2.67
N PHE A 82 3.96 -7.91 2.21
CA PHE A 82 3.00 -6.95 2.76
C PHE A 82 1.55 -7.37 2.47
N LEU A 83 1.23 -7.77 1.23
CA LEU A 83 -0.12 -8.23 0.90
C LEU A 83 -0.53 -9.46 1.74
N ASP A 84 0.37 -10.41 1.95
CA ASP A 84 0.12 -11.61 2.76
C ASP A 84 -0.15 -11.24 4.24
N LEU A 85 0.63 -10.30 4.80
CA LEU A 85 0.37 -9.77 6.13
C LEU A 85 -1.00 -9.09 6.18
N MET A 86 -1.31 -8.22 5.23
CA MET A 86 -2.57 -7.49 5.18
C MET A 86 -3.77 -8.43 5.03
N ALA A 87 -3.67 -9.48 4.20
CA ALA A 87 -4.70 -10.51 4.10
C ALA A 87 -4.90 -11.24 5.44
N SER A 88 -3.80 -11.64 6.11
CA SER A 88 -3.86 -12.33 7.41
C SER A 88 -4.48 -11.48 8.52
N LYS A 89 -4.24 -10.16 8.49
CA LYS A 89 -4.74 -9.17 9.46
C LYS A 89 -6.05 -8.51 9.03
N LYS A 90 -6.60 -8.88 7.86
CA LYS A 90 -7.80 -8.28 7.26
C LYS A 90 -7.70 -6.75 7.08
N ILE A 91 -6.54 -6.29 6.63
CA ILE A 91 -6.25 -4.88 6.36
C ILE A 91 -6.57 -4.58 4.90
N SER A 92 -7.52 -3.68 4.67
CA SER A 92 -7.80 -3.16 3.33
C SER A 92 -6.68 -2.25 2.84
N TRP A 93 -6.52 -2.19 1.51
CA TRP A 93 -5.43 -1.46 0.88
C TRP A 93 -5.85 -0.77 -0.43
N THR A 94 -5.08 0.24 -0.82
CA THR A 94 -5.20 0.93 -2.12
C THR A 94 -3.81 1.17 -2.72
N ASN A 95 -3.58 0.64 -3.93
CA ASN A 95 -2.30 0.79 -4.63
C ASN A 95 -2.17 2.17 -5.31
N TRP A 96 -0.98 2.74 -5.23
CA TRP A 96 -0.59 3.96 -5.93
C TRP A 96 0.08 3.60 -7.26
N ASN A 97 -0.46 3.99 -8.42
CA ASN A 97 -1.70 4.76 -8.64
C ASN A 97 -2.33 4.53 -10.04
N PHE A 98 -3.61 4.91 -10.16
CA PHE A 98 -4.39 4.82 -11.38
C PHE A 98 -4.14 6.00 -12.35
N SER A 99 -2.92 6.10 -12.88
CA SER A 99 -2.55 7.08 -13.91
C SER A 99 -1.65 6.49 -15.00
N ASP A 100 -1.33 7.32 -16.00
CA ASP A 100 -0.32 7.07 -17.02
C ASP A 100 0.93 7.95 -16.87
N ASP A 101 1.18 8.45 -15.65
CA ASP A 101 2.40 9.20 -15.30
C ASP A 101 3.66 8.42 -15.70
N ASN A 102 4.78 9.11 -15.91
CA ASN A 102 6.01 8.49 -16.40
C ASN A 102 6.68 7.54 -15.38
N ARG A 103 6.36 7.67 -14.09
CA ARG A 103 6.95 6.84 -13.04
C ARG A 103 6.50 5.39 -13.14
N THR A 104 7.35 4.48 -12.65
CA THR A 104 7.07 3.03 -12.71
C THR A 104 5.88 2.62 -11.86
N GLY A 105 5.55 3.38 -10.81
CA GLY A 105 4.36 3.16 -9.98
C GLY A 105 3.01 3.44 -10.64
N ALA A 106 2.96 4.23 -11.72
CA ALA A 106 1.72 4.47 -12.42
C ALA A 106 1.30 3.23 -13.23
N VAL A 107 0.07 2.74 -13.02
CA VAL A 107 -0.38 1.45 -13.57
C VAL A 107 -0.43 1.41 -15.10
N PHE A 108 -0.63 2.54 -15.78
CA PHE A 108 -0.73 2.59 -17.25
C PHE A 108 0.57 3.06 -17.92
N ASN A 109 0.79 2.58 -19.14
CA ASN A 109 1.80 3.10 -20.05
C ASN A 109 1.48 4.54 -20.42
N THR A 110 2.49 5.41 -20.48
CA THR A 110 2.31 6.84 -20.76
C THR A 110 1.57 7.10 -22.08
N GLY A 111 0.64 8.05 -22.04
CA GLY A 111 -0.24 8.43 -23.14
C GLY A 111 -1.51 7.59 -23.25
N THR A 112 -1.72 6.59 -22.38
CA THR A 112 -2.98 5.82 -22.34
C THR A 112 -4.15 6.74 -22.03
N CYS A 113 -3.97 7.72 -21.15
CA CYS A 113 -5.03 8.68 -20.82
C CYS A 113 -5.40 9.56 -22.00
N ASN A 114 -4.39 10.09 -22.72
CA ASN A 114 -4.62 10.94 -23.89
C ASN A 114 -5.32 10.20 -25.05
N ARG A 115 -5.15 8.87 -25.15
CA ARG A 115 -5.82 8.03 -26.14
C ARG A 115 -7.22 7.56 -25.71
N ALA A 116 -7.68 7.96 -24.53
CA ALA A 116 -8.91 7.46 -23.91
C ALA A 116 -8.93 5.92 -23.76
N GLY A 117 -7.78 5.35 -23.41
CA GLY A 117 -7.61 3.91 -23.16
C GLY A 117 -6.74 3.20 -24.20
N PRO A 118 -6.88 1.87 -24.34
CA PRO A 118 -7.85 1.02 -23.66
C PRO A 118 -7.63 0.93 -22.13
N TRP A 119 -8.70 0.70 -21.37
CA TRP A 119 -8.68 0.50 -19.90
C TRP A 119 -8.78 -0.97 -19.49
N THR A 120 -8.73 -1.87 -20.47
CA THR A 120 -9.00 -3.30 -20.33
C THR A 120 -7.80 -4.11 -20.81
N GLY A 121 -7.69 -5.34 -20.31
CA GLY A 121 -6.56 -6.22 -20.60
C GLY A 121 -5.28 -5.74 -19.92
N THR A 122 -4.15 -6.34 -20.31
CA THR A 122 -2.83 -6.05 -19.74
C THR A 122 -1.93 -5.24 -20.66
N SER A 123 -2.27 -5.12 -21.95
CA SER A 123 -1.48 -4.33 -22.91
C SER A 123 -1.31 -2.84 -22.58
N PRO A 124 -2.28 -2.12 -21.95
CA PRO A 124 -2.06 -0.73 -21.58
C PRO A 124 -1.30 -0.58 -20.25
N LEU A 125 -1.01 -1.68 -19.55
CA LEU A 125 -0.45 -1.65 -18.20
C LEU A 125 1.08 -1.68 -18.19
N LYS A 126 1.68 -0.99 -17.22
CA LYS A 126 3.08 -1.20 -16.80
C LYS A 126 3.20 -2.49 -15.98
N PRO A 127 4.42 -2.98 -15.70
CA PRO A 127 4.63 -4.15 -14.84
C PRO A 127 3.88 -4.08 -13.49
N ALA A 128 3.99 -2.96 -12.76
CA ALA A 128 3.24 -2.73 -11.53
C ALA A 128 1.71 -2.82 -11.72
N GLY A 129 1.20 -2.29 -12.84
CA GLY A 129 -0.21 -2.36 -13.20
C GLY A 129 -0.72 -3.77 -13.49
N VAL A 130 0.08 -4.57 -14.23
CA VAL A 130 -0.23 -5.99 -14.45
C VAL A 130 -0.26 -6.72 -13.12
N TRP A 131 0.77 -6.52 -12.29
CA TRP A 131 0.92 -7.19 -11.01
C TRP A 131 -0.25 -6.91 -10.08
N ILE A 132 -0.61 -5.63 -9.88
CA ILE A 132 -1.69 -5.27 -8.94
C ILE A 132 -3.07 -5.73 -9.44
N ARG A 133 -3.30 -5.69 -10.76
CA ARG A 133 -4.55 -6.17 -11.36
C ARG A 133 -4.80 -7.63 -11.00
N GLU A 134 -3.79 -8.49 -11.05
CA GLU A 134 -3.91 -9.91 -10.68
C GLU A 134 -4.36 -10.08 -9.23
N ARG A 135 -3.88 -9.24 -8.30
CA ARG A 135 -4.23 -9.31 -6.87
C ARG A 135 -5.61 -8.75 -6.56
N ILE A 136 -6.05 -7.70 -7.26
CA ILE A 136 -7.41 -7.17 -7.09
C ILE A 136 -8.45 -8.15 -7.65
N MET A 137 -8.08 -8.97 -8.66
CA MET A 137 -8.99 -9.94 -9.27
C MET A 137 -9.19 -11.22 -8.43
N SER A 138 -8.36 -11.46 -7.42
CA SER A 138 -8.60 -12.50 -6.43
C SER A 138 -9.42 -11.94 -5.26
N GLN A 139 -10.51 -12.61 -4.92
CA GLN A 139 -11.33 -12.24 -3.78
C GLN A 139 -10.60 -12.53 -2.46
N ASP A 140 -10.62 -11.58 -1.53
CA ASP A 140 -10.19 -11.81 -0.15
C ASP A 140 -11.20 -12.69 0.62
N ASP A 141 -10.69 -13.56 1.50
CA ASP A 141 -11.50 -14.36 2.42
C ASP A 141 -11.79 -13.58 3.72
N PHE A 142 -12.53 -12.49 3.58
CA PHE A 142 -13.12 -11.79 4.71
C PHE A 142 -14.48 -12.42 5.03
N PRO A 143 -14.72 -12.89 6.27
CA PRO A 143 -16.02 -13.41 6.62
C PRO A 143 -17.06 -12.31 6.40
N ALA A 144 -18.01 -12.58 5.50
CA ALA A 144 -19.21 -11.76 5.42
C ALA A 144 -20.03 -12.04 6.68
N ALA A 145 -20.28 -10.98 7.46
CA ALA A 145 -21.15 -11.05 8.63
C ALA A 145 -22.59 -11.40 8.24
#